data_AF-A0A7K2NL82-F1
#
_entry.id   AF-A0A7K2NL82-F1
#
_cell.length_a   1.000
_cell.length_b   1.000
_cell.length_c   1.000
_cell.angle_alpha   90.00
_cell.angle_beta   90.00
_cell.angle_gamma   90.00
#
_symmetry.space_group_name_H-M   'P 1'
#
loop_
_entity.id
_entity.type
_entity.pdbx_description
1 polymer ?
#
loop_
_entity_poly.entity_id
_entity_poly.type
_entity_poly.pdbx_seq_one_letter_code
_entity_poly.pdbx_strand_id
1 'polypeptide(L)'
;GCGVMAGIGAAINTGNVGRGDTVAVIGCGGVGDAAIAGSYLAGASKVIAVDIDDRKLETARSMGATHTVNSRGTDPVEAIRELTGGFGADVVIEAVGRPDTYRQAFYARDLAGTVVLVGVPTPEMKLELPLLDVFGRGGSLKSSWYGDCLPSRDFPMLVDLHLQGRLDLGKFVTETIRLDEVEQAFDRMHAGDVLRSVVVL
;
A
#
# COMPACT_ATOMS: atom_id res chain seq x y z
N GLY A 1 -1.95 1.03 15.53
CA GLY A 1 -3.12 1.69 14.91
C GLY A 1 -2.78 2.40 13.62
N CYS A 2 -1.94 3.45 13.69
CA CYS A 2 -1.80 4.45 12.62
C CYS A 2 -1.65 3.90 11.19
N GLY A 3 -0.63 3.07 10.93
CA GLY A 3 -0.37 2.56 9.57
C GLY A 3 -1.46 1.68 8.96
N VAL A 4 -2.26 0.97 9.78
CA VAL A 4 -3.35 0.11 9.25
C VAL A 4 -4.46 0.97 8.67
N MET A 5 -4.88 2.01 9.41
CA MET A 5 -5.88 2.94 8.90
C MET A 5 -5.36 3.70 7.68
N ALA A 6 -4.10 4.15 7.71
CA ALA A 6 -3.53 4.87 6.58
C ALA A 6 -3.56 4.04 5.29
N GLY A 7 -3.16 2.77 5.34
CA GLY A 7 -3.19 1.88 4.18
C GLY A 7 -4.59 1.53 3.71
N ILE A 8 -5.46 1.06 4.61
CA ILE A 8 -6.84 0.68 4.24
C ILE A 8 -7.59 1.89 3.68
N GLY A 9 -7.44 3.06 4.31
CA GLY A 9 -8.05 4.30 3.83
C GLY A 9 -7.46 4.79 2.50
N ALA A 10 -6.17 4.60 2.26
CA ALA A 10 -5.56 4.93 0.96
C ALA A 10 -6.19 4.11 -0.18
N ALA A 11 -6.53 2.84 0.07
CA ALA A 11 -7.26 2.02 -0.90
C ALA A 11 -8.73 2.45 -1.03
N ILE A 12 -9.47 2.45 0.09
CA ILE A 12 -10.94 2.59 0.07
C ILE A 12 -11.38 4.04 -0.09
N ASN A 13 -10.81 4.96 0.70
CA ASN A 13 -11.27 6.35 0.74
C ASN A 13 -10.62 7.19 -0.35
N THR A 14 -9.28 7.17 -0.44
CA THR A 14 -8.53 8.03 -1.37
C THR A 14 -8.54 7.43 -2.79
N GLY A 15 -8.16 6.15 -2.90
CA GLY A 15 -8.12 5.41 -4.16
C GLY A 15 -9.49 5.12 -4.72
N ASN A 16 -10.53 5.07 -3.87
CA ASN A 16 -11.88 4.68 -4.25
C ASN A 16 -11.90 3.33 -4.97
N VAL A 17 -11.07 2.38 -4.49
CA VAL A 17 -11.01 1.03 -5.03
C VAL A 17 -12.38 0.38 -4.88
N GLY A 18 -12.82 -0.31 -5.92
CA GLY A 18 -14.09 -1.02 -5.98
C GLY A 18 -14.00 -2.37 -6.67
N ARG A 19 -15.17 -2.93 -6.93
CA ARG A 19 -15.32 -4.26 -7.54
C ARG A 19 -14.80 -4.24 -8.98
N GLY A 20 -13.87 -5.13 -9.28
CA GLY A 20 -13.33 -5.30 -10.63
C GLY A 20 -12.00 -4.60 -10.84
N ASP A 21 -11.66 -3.60 -10.03
CA ASP A 21 -10.42 -2.85 -10.18
C ASP A 21 -9.20 -3.75 -10.07
N THR A 22 -8.18 -3.43 -10.86
CA THR A 22 -6.81 -3.86 -10.67
C THR A 22 -6.06 -2.81 -9.86
N VAL A 23 -5.48 -3.23 -8.75
CA VAL A 23 -4.70 -2.37 -7.86
C VAL A 23 -3.25 -2.83 -7.84
N ALA A 24 -2.31 -1.90 -7.99
CA ALA A 24 -0.90 -2.14 -7.67
C ALA A 24 -0.52 -1.38 -6.39
N VAL A 25 0.24 -2.02 -5.50
CA VAL A 25 0.73 -1.41 -4.26
C VAL A 25 2.25 -1.47 -4.27
N ILE A 26 2.90 -0.31 -4.26
CA ILE A 26 4.37 -0.18 -4.24
C ILE A 26 4.82 0.06 -2.80
N GLY A 27 5.59 -0.89 -2.27
CA GLY A 27 6.03 -0.99 -0.89
C GLY A 27 5.11 -1.89 -0.06
N CYS A 28 5.65 -2.99 0.48
CA CYS A 28 4.93 -4.00 1.27
C CYS A 28 5.37 -3.96 2.75
N GLY A 29 5.30 -2.77 3.35
CA GLY A 29 5.42 -2.59 4.80
C GLY A 29 4.05 -2.48 5.46
N GLY A 30 3.98 -2.10 6.74
CA GLY A 30 2.70 -2.06 7.48
C GLY A 30 1.60 -1.17 6.88
N VAL A 31 1.95 -0.11 6.12
CA VAL A 31 0.97 0.70 5.36
C VAL A 31 0.60 0.03 4.05
N GLY A 32 1.58 -0.51 3.32
CA GLY A 32 1.38 -1.21 2.06
C GLY A 32 0.51 -2.45 2.19
N ASP A 33 0.82 -3.31 3.16
CA ASP A 33 0.03 -4.51 3.46
C ASP A 33 -1.40 -4.17 3.90
N ALA A 34 -1.58 -3.02 4.58
CA ALA A 34 -2.90 -2.52 4.91
C ALA A 34 -3.65 -2.00 3.68
N ALA A 35 -2.95 -1.38 2.71
CA ALA A 35 -3.54 -1.02 1.43
C ALA A 35 -3.92 -2.25 0.61
N ILE A 36 -3.08 -3.29 0.59
CA ILE A 36 -3.37 -4.60 -0.04
C ILE A 36 -4.64 -5.22 0.56
N ALA A 37 -4.70 -5.30 1.89
CA ALA A 37 -5.88 -5.82 2.59
C ALA A 37 -7.12 -4.96 2.32
N GLY A 38 -6.97 -3.64 2.30
CA GLY A 38 -8.05 -2.70 1.96
C GLY A 38 -8.57 -2.88 0.54
N SER A 39 -7.69 -3.06 -0.45
CA SER A 39 -8.05 -3.32 -1.84
C SER A 39 -8.78 -4.66 -2.01
N TYR A 40 -8.29 -5.70 -1.33
CA TYR A 40 -8.97 -7.00 -1.30
C TYR A 40 -10.37 -6.90 -0.68
N LEU A 41 -10.50 -6.21 0.46
CA LEU A 41 -11.78 -5.95 1.13
C LEU A 41 -12.77 -5.18 0.26
N ALA A 42 -12.28 -4.23 -0.53
CA ALA A 42 -13.07 -3.44 -1.47
C ALA A 42 -13.57 -4.23 -2.71
N GLY A 43 -13.02 -5.43 -2.94
CA GLY A 43 -13.41 -6.31 -4.03
C GLY A 43 -12.60 -6.12 -5.31
N ALA A 44 -11.37 -5.58 -5.22
CA ALA A 44 -10.43 -5.57 -6.33
C ALA A 44 -10.28 -6.98 -6.93
N SER A 45 -10.31 -7.09 -8.25
CA SER A 45 -10.17 -8.38 -8.95
C SER A 45 -8.72 -8.87 -8.96
N LYS A 46 -7.78 -7.92 -8.92
CA LYS A 46 -6.34 -8.16 -8.95
C LYS A 46 -5.65 -7.17 -8.04
N VAL A 47 -4.85 -7.68 -7.12
CA VAL A 47 -3.97 -6.88 -6.24
C VAL A 47 -2.53 -7.32 -6.49
N ILE A 48 -1.71 -6.41 -7.00
CA ILE A 48 -0.30 -6.63 -7.38
C ILE A 48 0.58 -5.95 -6.32
N ALA A 49 1.27 -6.75 -5.52
CA ALA A 49 2.20 -6.26 -4.51
C ALA A 49 3.60 -6.08 -5.13
N VAL A 50 4.24 -4.95 -4.88
CA VAL A 50 5.59 -4.63 -5.38
C VAL A 50 6.50 -4.28 -4.22
N ASP A 51 7.61 -5.00 -4.08
CA ASP A 51 8.66 -4.72 -3.10
C ASP A 51 10.01 -5.25 -3.63
N ILE A 52 11.11 -4.94 -2.95
CA ILE A 52 12.45 -5.45 -3.26
C ILE A 52 12.83 -6.68 -2.42
N ASP A 53 12.06 -7.00 -1.37
CA ASP A 53 12.30 -8.11 -0.45
C ASP A 53 11.23 -9.21 -0.64
N ASP A 54 11.67 -10.40 -1.07
CA ASP A 54 10.78 -11.54 -1.26
C ASP A 54 10.05 -11.98 0.02
N ARG A 55 10.65 -11.74 1.20
CA ARG A 55 10.00 -12.04 2.49
C ARG A 55 8.76 -11.17 2.68
N LYS A 56 8.82 -9.90 2.28
CA LYS A 56 7.68 -8.97 2.35
C LYS A 56 6.63 -9.32 1.32
N LEU A 57 7.04 -9.74 0.12
CA LEU A 57 6.12 -10.21 -0.91
C LEU A 57 5.35 -11.47 -0.49
N GLU A 58 5.98 -12.37 0.28
CA GLU A 58 5.27 -13.52 0.85
C GLU A 58 4.21 -13.08 1.86
N THR A 59 4.56 -12.16 2.76
CA THR A 59 3.59 -11.58 3.70
C THR A 59 2.44 -10.89 2.97
N ALA A 60 2.73 -10.13 1.91
CA ALA A 60 1.74 -9.45 1.09
C ALA A 60 0.70 -10.44 0.49
N ARG A 61 1.11 -11.64 0.06
CA ARG A 61 0.17 -12.68 -0.41
C ARG A 61 -0.82 -13.07 0.69
N SER A 62 -0.34 -13.26 1.91
CA SER A 62 -1.18 -13.58 3.06
C SER A 62 -2.18 -12.48 3.44
N MET A 63 -1.92 -11.24 2.99
CA MET A 63 -2.75 -10.05 3.21
C MET A 63 -3.76 -9.79 2.09
N GLY A 64 -3.74 -10.57 1.01
CA GLY A 64 -4.69 -10.45 -0.11
C GLY A 64 -4.07 -10.09 -1.45
N ALA A 65 -2.73 -10.00 -1.56
CA ALA A 65 -2.08 -9.84 -2.85
C ALA A 65 -2.29 -11.09 -3.71
N THR A 66 -2.79 -10.89 -4.92
CA THR A 66 -2.99 -11.96 -5.92
C THR A 66 -1.74 -12.23 -6.75
N HIS A 67 -0.90 -11.20 -6.91
CA HIS A 67 0.34 -11.24 -7.67
C HIS A 67 1.41 -10.45 -6.91
N THR A 68 2.67 -10.75 -7.20
CA THR A 68 3.82 -10.12 -6.56
C THR A 68 4.88 -9.82 -7.60
N VAL A 69 5.57 -8.69 -7.45
CA VAL A 69 6.68 -8.27 -8.31
C VAL A 69 7.86 -7.89 -7.43
N ASN A 70 9.00 -8.56 -7.62
CA ASN A 70 10.25 -8.16 -6.98
C ASN A 70 10.99 -7.11 -7.83
N SER A 71 10.88 -5.84 -7.45
CA SER A 71 11.45 -4.71 -8.22
C SER A 71 12.97 -4.55 -8.10
N ARG A 72 13.67 -5.46 -7.39
CA ARG A 72 15.14 -5.48 -7.38
C ARG A 72 15.72 -5.99 -8.71
N GLY A 73 15.02 -6.91 -9.36
CA GLY A 73 15.48 -7.56 -10.60
C GLY A 73 14.67 -7.21 -11.86
N THR A 74 13.59 -6.45 -11.72
CA THR A 74 12.70 -6.10 -12.84
C THR A 74 12.22 -4.66 -12.73
N ASP A 75 11.84 -4.06 -13.87
CA ASP A 75 11.09 -2.81 -13.87
C ASP A 75 9.65 -3.08 -13.38
N PRO A 76 9.23 -2.49 -12.24
CA PRO A 76 7.88 -2.68 -11.74
C PRO A 76 6.81 -2.11 -12.68
N VAL A 77 7.11 -1.09 -13.49
CA VAL A 77 6.15 -0.51 -14.44
C VAL A 77 5.78 -1.52 -15.51
N GLU A 78 6.78 -2.13 -16.13
CA GLU A 78 6.57 -3.13 -17.18
C GLU A 78 5.94 -4.40 -16.62
N ALA A 79 6.37 -4.85 -15.43
CA ALA A 79 5.78 -6.00 -14.77
C ALA A 79 4.30 -5.80 -14.44
N ILE A 80 3.91 -4.61 -13.95
CA ILE A 80 2.50 -4.27 -13.71
C ILE A 80 1.73 -4.30 -15.02
N ARG A 81 2.25 -3.68 -16.09
CA ARG A 81 1.60 -3.69 -17.41
C ARG A 81 1.42 -5.10 -17.95
N GLU A 82 2.43 -5.96 -17.87
CA GLU A 82 2.33 -7.35 -18.31
C GLU A 82 1.20 -8.09 -17.58
N LEU A 83 1.15 -7.92 -16.25
CA LEU A 83 0.09 -8.49 -15.42
C LEU A 83 -1.29 -7.90 -15.72
N THR A 84 -1.40 -6.77 -16.40
CA THR A 84 -2.66 -6.11 -16.76
C THR A 84 -2.93 -6.04 -18.26
N GLY A 85 -2.28 -6.88 -19.07
CA GLY A 85 -2.55 -6.95 -20.51
C GLY A 85 -2.03 -5.74 -21.30
N GLY A 86 -1.04 -5.04 -20.76
CA GLY A 86 -0.34 -3.92 -21.39
C GLY A 86 -0.82 -2.53 -20.95
N PHE A 87 -1.93 -2.43 -20.22
CA PHE A 87 -2.57 -1.15 -19.90
C PHE A 87 -1.93 -0.44 -18.69
N GLY A 88 -1.73 -1.18 -17.61
CA GLY A 88 -1.43 -0.65 -16.27
C GLY A 88 -2.53 -0.99 -15.26
N ALA A 89 -2.38 -0.58 -14.01
CA ALA A 89 -3.40 -0.79 -12.98
C ALA A 89 -4.41 0.39 -12.92
N ASP A 90 -5.66 0.12 -12.57
CA ASP A 90 -6.70 1.15 -12.39
C ASP A 90 -6.34 2.10 -11.24
N VAL A 91 -5.77 1.54 -10.16
CA VAL A 91 -5.27 2.29 -9.01
C VAL A 91 -3.85 1.83 -8.69
N VAL A 92 -2.93 2.77 -8.50
CA VAL A 92 -1.59 2.50 -7.97
C VAL A 92 -1.39 3.25 -6.66
N ILE A 93 -1.17 2.50 -5.58
CA ILE A 93 -0.94 3.03 -4.23
C ILE A 93 0.57 3.00 -3.96
N GLU A 94 1.15 4.18 -3.77
CA GLU A 94 2.55 4.39 -3.44
C GLU A 94 2.69 4.53 -1.92
N ALA A 95 3.30 3.54 -1.28
CA ALA A 95 3.41 3.42 0.17
C ALA A 95 4.86 3.55 0.69
N VAL A 96 5.82 3.94 -0.16
CA VAL A 96 7.23 4.14 0.21
C VAL A 96 7.53 5.62 0.48
N GLY A 97 6.93 6.54 -0.27
CA GLY A 97 7.08 7.99 -0.10
C GLY A 97 8.26 8.59 -0.88
N ARG A 98 8.80 7.87 -1.88
CA ARG A 98 9.97 8.31 -2.64
C ARG A 98 9.59 8.87 -4.02
N PRO A 99 10.31 9.87 -4.55
CA PRO A 99 10.05 10.39 -5.90
C PRO A 99 10.19 9.35 -7.01
N ASP A 100 11.13 8.41 -6.88
CA ASP A 100 11.33 7.32 -7.84
C ASP A 100 10.14 6.34 -7.86
N THR A 101 9.67 5.89 -6.70
CA THR A 101 8.51 4.98 -6.61
C THR A 101 7.22 5.68 -7.01
N TYR A 102 7.06 6.98 -6.72
CA TYR A 102 5.92 7.74 -7.22
C TYR A 102 5.92 7.87 -8.74
N ARG A 103 7.09 8.09 -9.37
CA ARG A 103 7.21 8.10 -10.83
C ARG A 103 6.84 6.73 -11.41
N GLN A 104 7.30 5.65 -10.79
CA GLN A 104 6.90 4.30 -11.19
C GLN A 104 5.38 4.11 -11.06
N ALA A 105 4.77 4.52 -9.95
CA ALA A 105 3.32 4.48 -9.77
C ALA A 105 2.58 5.27 -10.86
N PHE A 106 3.11 6.44 -11.21
CA PHE A 106 2.57 7.29 -12.26
C PHE A 106 2.60 6.62 -13.63
N TYR A 107 3.65 5.90 -14.00
CA TYR A 107 3.72 5.23 -15.30
C TYR A 107 3.10 3.83 -15.32
N ALA A 108 2.93 3.20 -14.15
CA ALA A 108 2.34 1.88 -13.99
C ALA A 108 0.80 1.89 -13.97
N ARG A 109 0.17 3.05 -13.73
CA ARG A 109 -1.29 3.17 -13.86
C ARG A 109 -1.73 3.14 -15.32
N ASP A 110 -2.94 2.67 -15.54
CA ASP A 110 -3.62 2.81 -16.83
C ASP A 110 -3.95 4.29 -17.12
N LEU A 111 -4.29 4.58 -18.37
CA LEU A 111 -4.93 5.83 -18.77
C LEU A 111 -6.20 6.05 -17.96
N ALA A 112 -6.43 7.29 -17.55
CA ALA A 112 -7.51 7.68 -16.64
C ALA A 112 -7.46 7.04 -15.22
N GLY A 113 -6.44 6.23 -14.90
CA GLY A 113 -6.28 5.62 -13.58
C GLY A 113 -5.89 6.60 -12.47
N THR A 114 -5.83 6.09 -11.24
CA THR A 114 -5.53 6.88 -10.04
C THR A 114 -4.17 6.51 -9.43
N VAL A 115 -3.33 7.50 -9.14
CA VAL A 115 -2.17 7.35 -8.24
C VAL A 115 -2.55 7.86 -6.86
N VAL A 116 -2.24 7.09 -5.82
CA VAL A 116 -2.41 7.48 -4.41
C VAL A 116 -1.05 7.51 -3.73
N LEU A 117 -0.62 8.68 -3.27
CA LEU A 117 0.55 8.85 -2.39
C LEU A 117 0.12 8.75 -0.94
N VAL A 118 0.43 7.64 -0.28
CA VAL A 118 0.26 7.46 1.18
C VAL A 118 1.60 7.35 1.90
N GLY A 119 2.66 6.95 1.20
CA GLY A 119 4.02 7.03 1.70
C GLY A 119 4.40 8.47 2.05
N VAL A 120 5.15 8.65 3.14
CA VAL A 120 5.47 9.99 3.66
C VAL A 120 6.84 10.43 3.12
N PRO A 121 6.91 11.44 2.25
CA PRO A 121 8.18 12.00 1.78
C PRO A 121 8.85 12.84 2.87
N THR A 122 10.17 13.06 2.76
CA THR A 122 10.87 14.06 3.59
C THR A 122 10.72 15.46 2.98
N PRO A 123 10.87 16.54 3.77
CA PRO A 123 10.67 17.91 3.30
C PRO A 123 11.51 18.32 2.08
N GLU A 124 12.66 17.69 1.87
CA GLU A 124 13.60 17.99 0.78
C GLU A 124 13.24 17.28 -0.52
N MET A 125 12.41 16.23 -0.46
CA MET A 125 12.05 15.43 -1.63
C MET A 125 11.15 16.24 -2.57
N LYS A 126 11.50 16.19 -3.86
CA LYS A 126 10.76 16.84 -4.94
C LYS A 126 10.34 15.82 -5.97
N LEU A 127 9.14 16.00 -6.50
CA LEU A 127 8.62 15.25 -7.62
C LEU A 127 8.70 16.12 -8.88
N GLU A 128 9.36 15.61 -9.91
CA GLU A 128 9.37 16.20 -11.25
C GLU A 128 8.72 15.22 -12.23
N LEU A 129 7.67 15.70 -12.90
CA LEU A 129 6.91 14.97 -13.92
C LEU A 129 6.64 15.88 -15.12
N PRO A 130 6.78 15.38 -16.36
CA PRO A 130 6.40 16.15 -17.54
C PRO A 130 4.91 16.50 -17.53
N LEU A 131 4.56 17.78 -17.63
CA LEU A 131 3.15 18.21 -17.65
C LEU A 131 2.35 17.62 -18.82
N LEU A 132 3.02 17.38 -19.95
CA LEU A 132 2.40 16.71 -21.10
C LEU A 132 1.94 15.29 -20.74
N ASP A 133 2.73 14.54 -19.94
CA ASP A 133 2.36 13.20 -19.48
C ASP A 133 1.24 13.27 -18.45
N VAL A 134 1.29 14.25 -17.54
CA VAL A 134 0.23 14.48 -16.54
C VAL A 134 -1.11 14.74 -17.23
N PHE A 135 -1.12 15.61 -18.24
CA PHE A 135 -2.31 15.89 -19.03
C PHE A 135 -2.72 14.70 -19.91
N GLY A 136 -1.79 14.14 -20.67
CA GLY A 136 -2.06 13.12 -21.69
C GLY A 136 -2.49 11.76 -21.14
N ARG A 137 -2.11 11.42 -19.90
CA ARG A 137 -2.57 10.20 -19.23
C ARG A 137 -3.92 10.37 -18.53
N GLY A 138 -4.32 11.60 -18.24
CA GLY A 138 -5.53 11.91 -17.48
C GLY A 138 -5.54 11.26 -16.09
N GLY A 139 -6.76 11.03 -15.59
CA GLY A 139 -6.99 10.36 -14.31
C GLY A 139 -6.77 11.28 -13.11
N SER A 140 -6.30 10.71 -12.01
CA SER A 140 -6.14 11.44 -10.74
C SER A 140 -4.80 11.17 -10.08
N LEU A 141 -4.20 12.22 -9.53
CA LEU A 141 -3.04 12.15 -8.65
C LEU A 141 -3.47 12.63 -7.27
N LYS A 142 -3.53 11.74 -6.29
CA LYS A 142 -4.10 12.03 -4.97
C LYS A 142 -3.06 11.86 -3.87
N SER A 143 -3.03 12.80 -2.93
CA SER A 143 -2.40 12.61 -1.62
C SER A 143 -3.38 11.94 -0.67
N SER A 144 -2.93 10.96 0.10
CA SER A 144 -3.73 10.30 1.13
C SER A 144 -3.15 10.62 2.50
N TRP A 145 -3.78 11.55 3.23
CA TRP A 145 -3.32 11.88 4.57
C TRP A 145 -4.05 11.01 5.58
N TYR A 146 -3.32 10.09 6.22
CA TYR A 146 -3.90 9.13 7.15
C TYR A 146 -5.05 8.29 6.53
N GLY A 147 -4.96 8.00 5.23
CA GLY A 147 -6.02 7.27 4.51
C GLY A 147 -7.28 8.08 4.27
N ASP A 148 -7.20 9.42 4.31
CA ASP A 148 -8.35 10.36 4.33
C ASP A 148 -9.45 9.92 5.30
N CYS A 149 -8.99 9.40 6.45
CA CYS A 149 -9.82 8.79 7.46
C CYS A 149 -10.62 9.84 8.23
N LEU A 150 -11.91 9.56 8.42
CA LEU A 150 -12.74 10.15 9.46
C LEU A 150 -12.92 9.10 10.56
N PRO A 151 -12.25 9.21 11.73
CA PRO A 151 -12.26 8.15 12.73
C PRO A 151 -13.67 7.73 13.18
N SER A 152 -14.60 8.68 13.30
CA SER A 152 -15.99 8.42 13.67
C SER A 152 -16.77 7.58 12.65
N ARG A 153 -16.33 7.59 11.38
CA ARG A 153 -16.92 6.81 10.28
C ARG A 153 -16.19 5.48 10.09
N ASP A 154 -14.87 5.54 10.02
CA ASP A 154 -14.06 4.43 9.50
C ASP A 154 -13.73 3.40 10.57
N PHE A 155 -13.46 3.82 11.81
CA PHE A 155 -13.04 2.90 12.86
C PHE A 155 -14.15 1.91 13.24
N PRO A 156 -15.42 2.33 13.43
CA PRO A 156 -16.50 1.39 13.68
C PRO A 156 -16.61 0.31 12.59
N MET A 157 -16.52 0.71 11.33
CA MET A 157 -16.57 -0.20 10.19
C MET A 157 -15.41 -1.21 10.20
N LEU A 158 -14.17 -0.77 10.45
CA LEU A 158 -13.01 -1.68 10.50
C LEU A 158 -13.06 -2.63 11.71
N VAL A 159 -13.55 -2.16 12.85
CA VAL A 159 -13.78 -3.00 14.03
C VAL A 159 -14.82 -4.07 13.74
N ASP A 160 -15.95 -3.70 13.11
CA ASP A 160 -16.99 -4.65 12.73
C ASP A 160 -16.46 -5.70 11.74
N LEU A 161 -15.69 -5.29 10.73
CA LEU A 161 -15.05 -6.23 9.79
C LEU A 161 -14.08 -7.18 10.50
N HIS A 162 -13.34 -6.70 11.49
CA HIS A 162 -12.45 -7.53 12.28
C HIS A 162 -13.23 -8.55 13.11
N LEU A 163 -14.27 -8.11 13.82
CA LEU A 163 -15.13 -8.98 14.63
C LEU A 163 -15.89 -10.02 13.78
N GLN A 164 -16.17 -9.70 12.52
CA GLN A 164 -16.75 -10.63 11.54
C GLN A 164 -15.73 -11.62 10.95
N GLY A 165 -14.44 -11.52 11.30
CA GLY A 165 -13.37 -12.33 10.73
C GLY A 165 -13.02 -11.97 9.28
N ARG A 166 -13.49 -10.82 8.78
CA ARG A 166 -13.26 -10.36 7.41
C ARG A 166 -11.99 -9.53 7.29
N LEU A 167 -11.53 -8.93 8.39
CA LEU A 167 -10.25 -8.22 8.47
C LEU A 167 -9.40 -8.83 9.60
N ASP A 168 -8.35 -9.54 9.24
CA ASP A 168 -7.45 -10.15 10.22
C ASP A 168 -6.38 -9.14 10.68
N LEU A 169 -6.69 -8.38 11.73
CA LEU A 169 -5.74 -7.45 12.34
C LEU A 169 -4.57 -8.17 13.02
N GLY A 170 -4.72 -9.45 13.37
CA GLY A 170 -3.69 -10.26 14.00
C GLY A 170 -2.49 -10.48 13.07
N LYS A 171 -2.72 -10.62 11.76
CA LYS A 171 -1.66 -10.75 10.75
C LYS A 171 -0.69 -9.57 10.70
N PHE A 172 -1.11 -8.39 11.16
CA PHE A 172 -0.22 -7.23 11.21
C PHE A 172 0.75 -7.28 12.39
N VAL A 173 0.45 -8.04 13.44
CA VAL A 173 1.28 -8.16 14.64
C VAL A 173 2.31 -9.26 14.42
N THR A 174 3.53 -8.87 14.10
CA THR A 174 4.64 -9.80 13.88
C THR A 174 5.37 -10.16 15.18
N GLU A 175 5.25 -9.33 16.22
CA GLU A 175 5.79 -9.64 17.52
C GLU A 175 5.05 -8.95 18.66
N THR A 176 5.15 -9.55 19.84
CA THR A 176 4.74 -8.96 21.11
C THR A 176 5.97 -8.82 21.99
N ILE A 177 6.20 -7.62 22.51
CA ILE A 177 7.41 -7.27 23.26
C ILE A 177 7.01 -6.69 24.62
N ARG A 178 7.94 -6.76 25.57
CA ARG A 178 7.85 -6.04 26.85
C ARG A 178 8.39 -4.62 26.68
N LEU A 179 8.08 -3.74 27.65
CA LEU A 179 8.51 -2.34 27.60
C LEU A 179 10.04 -2.18 27.61
N ASP A 180 10.78 -3.10 28.24
CA ASP A 180 12.25 -3.12 28.29
C ASP A 180 12.90 -3.58 26.98
N GLU A 181 12.13 -4.05 26.01
CA GLU A 181 12.61 -4.58 24.72
C GLU A 181 12.43 -3.60 23.54
N VAL A 182 11.98 -2.37 23.83
CA VAL A 182 11.63 -1.35 22.82
C VAL A 182 12.80 -0.98 21.91
N GLU A 183 14.02 -0.83 22.44
CA GLU A 183 15.19 -0.50 21.62
C GLU A 183 15.48 -1.57 20.57
N GLN A 184 15.39 -2.84 20.96
CA GLN A 184 15.61 -3.96 20.04
C GLN A 184 14.50 -4.06 18.97
N ALA A 185 13.28 -3.62 19.31
CA ALA A 185 12.19 -3.53 18.34
C ALA A 185 12.44 -2.42 17.31
N PHE A 186 13.07 -1.30 17.69
CA PHE A 186 13.51 -0.29 16.73
C PHE A 186 14.58 -0.83 15.77
N ASP A 187 15.52 -1.64 16.26
CA ASP A 187 16.53 -2.28 15.39
C ASP A 187 15.88 -3.22 14.37
N ARG A 188 14.96 -4.09 14.82
CA ARG A 188 14.20 -4.99 13.93
C ARG A 188 13.34 -4.23 12.92
N MET A 189 12.75 -3.10 13.33
CA MET A 189 11.99 -2.22 12.45
C MET A 189 12.87 -1.62 11.34
N HIS A 190 14.09 -1.17 11.67
CA HIS A 190 15.03 -0.66 10.67
C HIS A 190 15.54 -1.77 9.73
N ALA A 191 15.74 -2.99 10.24
CA ALA A 191 16.08 -4.15 9.42
C ALA A 191 14.93 -4.60 8.50
N GLY A 192 13.70 -4.15 8.77
CA GLY A 192 12.51 -4.53 8.02
C GLY A 192 12.00 -5.94 8.33
N ASP A 193 12.39 -6.50 9.48
CA ASP A 193 12.04 -7.86 9.90
C ASP A 193 10.66 -7.96 10.56
N VAL A 194 10.05 -6.81 10.87
CA VAL A 194 8.76 -6.72 11.55
C VAL A 194 7.81 -5.77 10.82
N LEU A 195 6.52 -6.13 10.78
CA LEU A 195 5.46 -5.22 10.33
C LEU A 195 4.96 -4.36 11.48
N ARG A 196 4.74 -4.98 12.65
CA ARG A 196 4.34 -4.28 13.86
C ARG A 196 4.73 -5.06 15.11
N SER A 197 5.33 -4.35 16.03
CA SER A 197 5.58 -4.78 17.41
C SER A 197 4.48 -4.24 18.31
N VAL A 198 3.90 -5.09 19.16
CA VAL A 198 2.92 -4.69 20.18
C VAL A 198 3.60 -4.77 21.55
N VAL A 199 3.63 -3.64 22.26
CA VAL A 199 4.12 -3.59 23.63
C VAL A 199 3.01 -4.07 24.56
N VAL A 200 3.31 -5.06 25.40
CA VAL A 200 2.41 -5.56 26.46
C VAL A 200 3.00 -5.22 27.82
N LEU A 201 2.12 -4.80 28.73
CA LEU A 201 2.43 -4.41 30.10
C LEU A 201 2.38 -5.61 31.06
#